data_AF-A0A4R2CGM6-F1
#
_entry.id   AF-A0A4R2CGM6-F1
#
_cell.length_a   1.000
_cell.length_b   1.000
_cell.length_c   1.000
_cell.angle_alpha   90.00
_cell.angle_beta   90.00
_cell.angle_gamma   90.00
#
_symmetry.space_group_name_H-M   'P 1'
#
loop_
_entity.id
_entity.type
_entity.pdbx_description
1 polymer ?
#
loop_
_entity_poly.entity_id
_entity_poly.type
_entity_poly.pdbx_seq_one_letter_code
_entity_poly.pdbx_strand_id
1 'polypeptide(L)'
;MSVQLHDDDVVARLRAGAPGYPDAGPDAGRTLAAARRALRRSRGRRALRSVAAVVAAVVGLTAAGPIELPGGGRFVMPGGYDVHSLINQGEPPVFPRQRQLDDVEDLEGQVLPVADDLGLTRYIDEKAAWGRPACRVFTWSHGAFLDRDSGCANPDDPGLPFDAESEGAFTRVSDAIEHSGVNVHRIEKGGWGPGTSFHLRDSSWRWNWYYSYVPGTPADAPEEVRTETGLGVRLQVHVSGDWWFTVEPDD
;
A
#
# COMPACT_ATOMS: atom_id res chain seq x y z
N MET A 1 36.30 13.03 10.29
CA MET A 1 36.55 13.26 8.84
C MET A 1 35.60 12.35 8.08
N SER A 2 34.53 12.90 7.52
CA SER A 2 33.53 12.17 6.73
C SER A 2 34.02 12.09 5.28
N VAL A 3 34.20 10.88 4.77
CA VAL A 3 34.47 10.65 3.35
C VAL A 3 33.15 10.82 2.61
N GLN A 4 32.96 11.95 1.93
CA GLN A 4 31.89 12.12 0.94
C GLN A 4 32.28 11.29 -0.28
N LEU A 5 31.55 10.21 -0.54
CA LEU A 5 31.62 9.51 -1.81
C LEU A 5 30.70 10.24 -2.79
N HIS A 6 31.27 10.75 -3.88
CA HIS A 6 30.52 11.40 -4.96
C HIS A 6 29.65 10.34 -5.65
N ASP A 7 28.40 10.68 -6.01
CA ASP A 7 27.47 9.73 -6.66
C ASP A 7 28.07 9.11 -7.94
N ASP A 8 28.96 9.84 -8.62
CA ASP A 8 29.69 9.40 -9.81
C ASP A 8 30.66 8.24 -9.51
N ASP A 9 31.27 8.20 -8.32
CA ASP A 9 32.15 7.11 -7.89
C ASP A 9 31.36 5.83 -7.61
N VAL A 10 30.14 5.95 -7.09
CA VAL A 10 29.25 4.80 -6.83
C VAL A 10 28.83 4.15 -8.14
N VAL A 11 28.45 4.96 -9.14
CA VAL A 11 28.06 4.47 -10.46
C VAL A 11 29.25 3.84 -11.20
N ALA A 12 30.44 4.44 -11.11
CA ALA A 12 31.65 3.88 -11.70
C ALA A 12 32.02 2.52 -11.06
N ARG A 13 31.86 2.39 -9.74
CA ARG A 13 32.16 1.16 -8.99
C ARG A 13 31.16 0.04 -9.27
N LEU A 14 29.88 0.39 -9.48
CA LEU A 14 28.84 -0.55 -9.90
C LEU A 14 29.05 -1.04 -11.34
N ARG A 15 29.54 -0.18 -12.24
CA ARG A 15 29.91 -0.57 -13.62
C ARG A 15 31.16 -1.44 -13.67
N ALA A 16 32.15 -1.17 -12.82
CA ALA A 16 33.38 -1.96 -12.74
C ALA A 16 33.14 -3.41 -12.25
N GLY A 17 32.04 -3.65 -11.51
CA GLY A 17 31.65 -4.98 -11.02
C GLY A 17 30.82 -5.82 -11.99
N ALA A 18 30.43 -5.29 -13.15
CA ALA A 18 29.50 -5.95 -14.07
C ALA A 18 29.96 -5.78 -15.54
N PRO A 19 30.84 -6.66 -16.06
CA PRO A 19 31.27 -6.59 -17.45
C PRO A 19 30.09 -6.95 -18.37
N GLY A 20 29.55 -5.94 -19.08
CA GLY A 20 28.45 -6.11 -20.03
C GLY A 20 27.46 -4.94 -20.14
N TYR A 21 27.55 -3.94 -19.25
CA TYR A 21 26.69 -2.76 -19.33
C TYR A 21 27.15 -1.81 -20.45
N PRO A 22 26.27 -1.40 -21.39
CA PRO A 22 26.64 -0.48 -22.47
C PRO A 22 26.95 0.93 -21.93
N ASP A 23 28.02 1.53 -22.45
CA ASP A 23 28.64 2.76 -21.93
C ASP A 23 27.78 4.04 -22.02
N ALA A 24 26.67 4.02 -22.78
CA ALA A 24 25.76 5.14 -22.88
C ALA A 24 24.30 4.67 -22.91
N GLY A 25 23.58 4.90 -21.81
CA GLY A 25 22.12 4.76 -21.75
C GLY A 25 21.41 5.91 -22.50
N PRO A 26 20.13 5.75 -22.85
CA PRO A 26 19.37 6.76 -23.57
C PRO A 26 19.30 8.07 -22.76
N ASP A 27 19.68 9.17 -23.40
CA ASP A 27 19.77 10.52 -22.83
C ASP A 27 18.42 10.97 -22.23
N ALA A 28 18.34 10.91 -20.90
CA ALA A 28 17.16 11.26 -20.11
C ALA A 28 16.69 12.70 -20.40
N GLY A 29 17.61 13.61 -20.72
CA GLY A 29 17.32 15.00 -21.07
C GLY A 29 16.54 15.11 -22.38
N ARG A 30 16.91 14.32 -23.39
CA ARG A 30 16.19 14.28 -24.68
C ARG A 30 14.79 13.68 -24.55
N THR A 31 14.65 12.61 -23.76
CA THR A 31 13.37 11.94 -23.51
C THR A 31 12.38 12.86 -22.78
N LEU A 32 12.86 13.57 -21.75
CA LEU A 32 12.04 14.53 -21.00
C LEU A 32 11.63 15.74 -21.85
N ALA A 33 12.52 16.23 -22.70
CA ALA A 33 12.24 17.35 -23.60
C ALA A 33 11.24 16.99 -24.71
N ALA A 34 11.26 15.75 -25.20
CA ALA A 34 10.29 15.22 -26.15
C ALA A 34 8.89 15.09 -25.51
N ALA A 35 8.83 14.58 -24.28
CA ALA A 35 7.58 14.46 -23.52
C ALA A 35 6.94 15.83 -23.26
N ARG A 36 7.73 16.83 -22.84
CA ARG A 36 7.23 18.20 -22.59
C ARG A 36 6.74 18.90 -23.87
N ARG A 37 7.40 18.68 -25.02
CA ARG A 37 6.95 19.21 -26.31
C ARG A 37 5.66 18.55 -26.79
N ALA A 38 5.47 17.26 -26.56
CA ALA A 38 4.22 16.57 -26.87
C ALA A 38 3.05 17.10 -26.02
N LEU A 39 3.30 17.36 -24.72
CA LEU A 39 2.29 17.85 -23.78
C LEU A 39 1.84 19.30 -24.07
N ARG A 40 2.73 20.14 -24.62
CA ARG A 40 2.36 21.51 -25.03
C ARG A 40 1.50 21.53 -26.30
N ARG A 41 1.72 20.60 -27.23
CA ARG A 41 0.89 20.49 -28.45
C ARG A 41 -0.52 19.96 -28.16
N SER A 42 -0.71 19.17 -27.09
CA SER A 42 -2.02 18.65 -26.71
C SER A 42 -2.89 19.69 -26.00
N ARG A 43 -2.29 20.61 -25.23
CA ARG A 43 -3.02 21.71 -24.57
C ARG A 43 -3.58 22.75 -25.55
N GLY A 44 -2.90 23.01 -26.68
CA GLY A 44 -3.39 23.91 -27.72
C GLY A 44 -4.59 23.39 -28.52
N ARG A 45 -4.92 22.09 -28.44
CA ARG A 45 -6.04 21.46 -29.17
C ARG A 45 -7.26 21.15 -28.30
N ARG A 46 -7.24 21.49 -27.01
CA ARG A 46 -8.31 21.20 -26.03
C ARG A 46 -9.29 22.34 -25.75
N ALA A 47 -9.29 23.41 -26.56
CA ALA A 47 -10.27 24.50 -26.46
C ALA A 47 -11.48 24.34 -27.40
N LEU A 48 -11.54 23.29 -28.21
CA LEU A 48 -12.64 23.04 -29.14
C LEU A 48 -13.04 21.56 -29.09
N ARG A 49 -14.28 21.33 -28.64
CA ARG A 49 -15.09 20.10 -28.74
C ARG A 49 -15.02 19.13 -27.57
N SER A 50 -16.17 19.07 -26.91
CA SER A 50 -16.64 18.15 -25.88
C SER A 50 -16.58 16.68 -26.32
N VAL A 51 -16.45 15.80 -25.31
CA VAL A 51 -16.73 14.35 -25.29
C VAL A 51 -15.81 13.45 -26.16
N ALA A 52 -15.30 12.41 -25.49
CA ALA A 52 -14.57 11.24 -26.00
C ALA A 52 -13.06 11.38 -26.29
N ALA A 53 -12.34 10.34 -25.81
CA ALA A 53 -10.94 10.00 -26.01
C ALA A 53 -9.89 10.76 -25.18
N VAL A 54 -9.28 10.07 -24.20
CA VAL A 54 -7.91 9.52 -24.32
C VAL A 54 -7.75 8.31 -23.41
N VAL A 55 -7.92 7.11 -23.98
CA VAL A 55 -7.42 5.81 -23.45
C VAL A 55 -6.07 5.43 -24.07
N ALA A 56 -5.53 6.20 -25.02
CA ALA A 56 -4.52 5.67 -25.94
C ALA A 56 -3.04 5.95 -25.61
N ALA A 57 -2.65 6.29 -24.37
CA ALA A 57 -1.23 6.60 -24.07
C ALA A 57 -0.52 5.66 -23.08
N VAL A 58 -1.23 4.75 -22.41
CA VAL A 58 -0.61 3.73 -21.52
C VAL A 58 -0.51 2.36 -22.22
N VAL A 59 -1.27 2.13 -23.29
CA VAL A 59 -1.31 0.87 -24.04
C VAL A 59 0.01 0.52 -24.76
N GLY A 60 0.97 1.45 -24.84
CA GLY A 60 2.24 1.22 -25.53
C GLY A 60 3.34 0.52 -24.72
N LEU A 61 3.17 0.31 -23.42
CA LEU A 61 4.24 -0.24 -22.55
C LEU A 61 3.80 -1.39 -21.63
N THR A 62 2.55 -1.87 -21.74
CA THR A 62 2.03 -2.98 -20.94
C THR A 62 1.51 -4.17 -21.76
N ALA A 63 1.67 -4.13 -23.08
CA ALA A 63 1.29 -5.22 -23.98
C ALA A 63 2.47 -6.17 -24.24
N ALA A 64 2.91 -6.89 -23.22
CA ALA A 64 3.57 -8.17 -23.39
C ALA A 64 3.35 -8.97 -22.11
N GLY A 65 2.80 -10.17 -22.24
CA GLY A 65 2.81 -11.17 -21.16
C GLY A 65 4.24 -11.56 -20.77
N PRO A 66 4.46 -12.65 -20.03
CA PRO A 66 5.78 -13.01 -19.50
C PRO A 66 6.86 -12.91 -20.59
N ILE A 67 7.86 -12.05 -20.33
CA ILE A 67 8.96 -11.82 -21.28
C ILE A 67 9.90 -13.04 -21.18
N GLU A 68 9.97 -13.82 -22.25
CA GLU A 68 11.03 -14.82 -22.41
C GLU A 68 12.34 -14.10 -22.70
N LEU A 69 13.30 -14.23 -21.79
CA LEU A 69 14.66 -13.73 -22.02
C LEU A 69 15.42 -14.72 -22.91
N PRO A 70 16.16 -14.25 -23.93
CA PRO A 70 17.00 -15.13 -24.73
C PRO A 70 18.07 -15.73 -23.82
N GLY A 71 17.98 -17.04 -23.54
CA GLY A 71 18.88 -17.74 -22.60
C GLY A 71 18.20 -18.63 -21.55
N GLY A 72 16.86 -18.75 -21.54
CA GLY A 72 16.17 -19.85 -20.84
C GLY A 72 15.61 -19.54 -19.45
N GLY A 73 15.13 -18.32 -19.19
CA GLY A 73 14.41 -17.98 -17.96
C GLY A 73 13.17 -17.13 -18.21
N ARG A 74 12.08 -17.42 -17.49
CA ARG A 74 10.83 -16.62 -17.45
C ARG A 74 10.90 -15.60 -16.31
N PHE A 75 10.56 -14.34 -16.59
CA PHE A 75 10.34 -13.32 -15.56
C PHE A 75 8.84 -13.24 -15.22
N VAL A 76 8.51 -13.48 -13.95
CA VAL A 76 7.15 -13.33 -13.38
C VAL A 76 7.17 -12.07 -12.51
N MET A 77 6.23 -11.15 -12.73
CA MET A 77 6.04 -10.00 -11.83
C MET A 77 5.71 -10.50 -10.42
N PRO A 78 6.27 -9.92 -9.34
CA PRO A 78 5.84 -10.27 -8.00
C PRO A 78 4.34 -9.98 -7.88
N GLY A 79 3.53 -11.01 -7.61
CA GLY A 79 2.07 -10.90 -7.46
C GLY A 79 1.20 -11.55 -8.55
N GLY A 80 1.75 -12.07 -9.66
CA GLY A 80 1.06 -13.10 -10.45
C GLY A 80 -0.31 -12.79 -11.10
N TYR A 81 -0.69 -11.54 -11.36
CA TYR A 81 -2.00 -11.24 -11.99
C TYR A 81 -1.97 -11.04 -13.52
N ASP A 82 -3.00 -11.57 -14.19
CA ASP A 82 -3.29 -11.39 -15.62
C ASP A 82 -3.96 -10.03 -15.88
N VAL A 83 -3.31 -9.26 -16.74
CA VAL A 83 -3.60 -7.87 -17.14
C VAL A 83 -4.91 -7.78 -17.95
N HIS A 84 -5.42 -8.89 -18.50
CA HIS A 84 -6.72 -8.91 -19.19
C HIS A 84 -7.94 -8.70 -18.25
N SER A 85 -7.74 -8.71 -16.94
CA SER A 85 -8.76 -8.32 -15.94
C SER A 85 -8.99 -6.79 -15.85
N LEU A 86 -8.11 -5.97 -16.43
CA LEU A 86 -8.12 -4.49 -16.25
C LEU A 86 -9.20 -3.72 -17.03
N ILE A 87 -10.04 -4.40 -17.81
CA ILE A 87 -11.18 -3.78 -18.54
C ILE A 87 -12.52 -4.12 -17.88
N ASN A 88 -12.55 -4.95 -16.82
CA ASN A 88 -13.77 -5.13 -16.04
C ASN A 88 -13.91 -4.01 -15.01
N GLN A 89 -15.04 -3.31 -15.11
CA GLN A 89 -15.69 -2.54 -14.05
C GLN A 89 -16.14 -3.49 -12.90
N GLY A 90 -15.28 -4.43 -12.49
CA GLY A 90 -15.65 -5.58 -11.69
C GLY A 90 -16.09 -5.23 -10.27
N GLU A 91 -16.85 -6.16 -9.70
CA GLU A 91 -17.22 -6.18 -8.28
C GLU A 91 -15.97 -6.12 -7.39
N PRO A 92 -16.07 -5.56 -6.17
CA PRO A 92 -14.97 -5.54 -5.22
C PRO A 92 -14.46 -6.97 -5.01
N PRO A 93 -13.16 -7.24 -5.23
CA PRO A 93 -12.61 -8.58 -5.08
C PRO A 93 -12.60 -8.94 -3.59
N VAL A 94 -13.44 -9.90 -3.22
CA VAL A 94 -13.49 -10.45 -1.86
C VAL A 94 -12.57 -11.67 -1.80
N PHE A 95 -11.77 -11.77 -0.73
CA PHE A 95 -10.90 -12.93 -0.55
C PHE A 95 -11.71 -14.22 -0.36
N PRO A 96 -11.17 -15.39 -0.78
CA PRO A 96 -11.82 -16.67 -0.51
C PRO A 96 -12.12 -16.83 0.98
N ARG A 97 -13.28 -17.40 1.29
CA ARG A 97 -13.75 -17.54 2.68
C ARG A 97 -12.73 -18.22 3.61
N GLN A 98 -12.07 -19.27 3.14
CA GLN A 98 -11.06 -19.97 3.95
C GLN A 98 -9.91 -19.04 4.36
N ARG A 99 -9.39 -18.24 3.42
CA ARG A 99 -8.36 -17.24 3.73
C ARG A 99 -8.84 -16.24 4.78
N GLN A 100 -10.09 -15.79 4.70
CA GLN A 100 -10.63 -14.84 5.70
C GLN A 100 -10.68 -15.45 7.10
N LEU A 101 -11.05 -16.72 7.22
CA LEU A 101 -11.11 -17.41 8.49
C LEU A 101 -9.70 -17.63 9.06
N ASP A 102 -8.75 -18.06 8.22
CA ASP A 102 -7.35 -18.25 8.60
C ASP A 102 -6.73 -16.91 9.06
N ASP A 103 -6.89 -15.84 8.27
CA ASP A 103 -6.39 -14.49 8.61
C ASP A 103 -7.02 -14.00 9.93
N VAL A 104 -8.31 -14.25 10.18
CA VAL A 104 -8.98 -13.86 11.43
C VAL A 104 -8.45 -14.65 12.63
N GLU A 105 -8.24 -15.96 12.49
CA GLU A 105 -7.66 -16.79 13.56
C GLU A 105 -6.26 -16.26 13.95
N ASP A 106 -5.43 -15.94 12.96
CA ASP A 106 -4.09 -15.41 13.19
C ASP A 106 -4.10 -13.98 13.77
N LEU A 107 -5.00 -13.10 13.29
CA LEU A 107 -5.14 -11.76 13.86
C LEU A 107 -5.67 -11.79 15.30
N GLU A 108 -6.66 -12.63 15.58
CA GLU A 108 -7.26 -12.79 16.91
C GLU A 108 -6.30 -13.43 17.91
N GLY A 109 -5.54 -14.44 17.49
CA GLY A 109 -4.60 -15.15 18.34
C GLY A 109 -3.30 -14.39 18.60
N GLN A 110 -2.84 -13.59 17.64
CA GLN A 110 -1.47 -13.04 17.66
C GLN A 110 -1.41 -11.52 17.76
N VAL A 111 -2.22 -10.79 16.98
CA VAL A 111 -2.07 -9.33 16.83
C VAL A 111 -3.01 -8.56 17.76
N LEU A 112 -4.29 -8.92 17.79
CA LEU A 112 -5.31 -8.25 18.61
C LEU A 112 -4.96 -8.21 20.10
N PRO A 113 -4.45 -9.29 20.73
CA PRO A 113 -4.09 -9.26 22.16
C PRO A 113 -2.98 -8.25 22.46
N VAL A 114 -2.01 -8.10 21.56
CA VAL A 114 -0.92 -7.12 21.70
C VAL A 114 -1.46 -5.70 21.52
N ALA A 115 -2.35 -5.48 20.55
CA ALA A 115 -3.00 -4.19 20.34
C ALA A 115 -3.83 -3.77 21.57
N ASP A 116 -4.58 -4.70 22.16
CA ASP A 116 -5.39 -4.45 23.35
C ASP A 116 -4.53 -4.22 24.60
N ASP A 117 -3.48 -5.02 24.83
CA ASP A 117 -2.53 -4.87 25.95
C ASP A 117 -1.87 -3.49 25.95
N LEU A 118 -1.47 -3.00 24.77
CA LEU A 118 -0.83 -1.70 24.61
C LEU A 118 -1.82 -0.52 24.67
N GLY A 119 -3.13 -0.78 24.62
CA GLY A 119 -4.14 0.27 24.40
C GLY A 119 -3.93 0.99 23.07
N LEU A 120 -3.60 0.23 22.02
CA LEU A 120 -3.27 0.74 20.70
C LEU A 120 -4.49 1.44 20.07
N THR A 121 -4.27 2.63 19.53
CA THR A 121 -5.27 3.37 18.74
C THR A 121 -4.81 3.61 17.32
N ARG A 122 -3.50 3.69 17.08
CA ARG A 122 -2.93 3.86 15.74
C ARG A 122 -1.57 3.18 15.63
N TYR A 123 -1.37 2.41 14.57
CA TYR A 123 -0.08 1.88 14.13
C TYR A 123 0.00 2.05 12.62
N ILE A 124 1.11 2.61 12.13
CA ILE A 124 1.42 2.69 10.70
C ILE A 124 2.89 2.31 10.54
N ASP A 125 3.17 1.37 9.65
CA ASP A 125 4.50 1.01 9.18
C ASP A 125 4.53 0.93 7.66
N GLU A 126 4.81 2.07 7.04
CA GLU A 126 4.92 2.23 5.61
C GLU A 126 6.38 2.45 5.21
N LYS A 127 6.91 1.55 4.38
CA LYS A 127 8.26 1.70 3.84
C LYS A 127 8.28 2.82 2.80
N ALA A 128 9.42 3.46 2.65
CA ALA A 128 9.63 4.46 1.61
C ALA A 128 9.35 3.86 0.22
N ALA A 129 8.48 4.49 -0.56
CA ALA A 129 8.09 4.03 -1.88
C ALA A 129 7.72 5.22 -2.78
N TRP A 130 8.04 5.11 -4.08
CA TRP A 130 7.61 6.08 -5.10
C TRP A 130 8.00 7.54 -4.80
N GLY A 131 9.14 7.76 -4.15
CA GLY A 131 9.62 9.09 -3.77
C GLY A 131 8.96 9.67 -2.51
N ARG A 132 8.10 8.90 -1.82
CA ARG A 132 7.61 9.23 -0.49
C ARG A 132 8.57 8.67 0.58
N PRO A 133 8.91 9.45 1.62
CA PRO A 133 9.72 8.95 2.73
C PRO A 133 8.95 7.85 3.49
N ALA A 134 9.69 7.02 4.22
CA ALA A 134 9.08 6.03 5.11
C ALA A 134 8.19 6.73 6.14
N CYS A 135 7.21 5.98 6.65
CA CYS A 135 6.20 6.49 7.53
C CYS A 135 5.98 5.55 8.70
N ARG A 136 6.22 6.07 9.91
CA ARG A 136 5.88 5.44 11.16
C ARG A 136 5.07 6.38 12.02
N VAL A 137 3.90 5.91 12.43
CA VAL A 137 3.01 6.58 13.37
C VAL A 137 2.52 5.56 14.38
N PHE A 138 2.55 5.92 15.66
CA PHE A 138 2.19 5.03 16.75
C PHE A 138 1.48 5.79 17.85
N THR A 139 0.19 5.53 18.03
CA THR A 139 -0.59 6.08 19.13
C THR A 139 -1.09 4.95 20.00
N TRP A 140 -0.70 4.98 21.26
CA TRP A 140 -0.99 3.95 22.25
C TRP A 140 -1.23 4.59 23.62
N SER A 141 -1.41 3.79 24.67
CA SER A 141 -1.76 4.28 26.01
C SER A 141 -0.81 5.34 26.59
N HIS A 142 0.44 5.41 26.12
CA HIS A 142 1.45 6.36 26.60
C HIS A 142 1.59 7.63 25.76
N GLY A 143 0.87 7.75 24.63
CA GLY A 143 0.88 8.95 23.80
C GLY A 143 0.89 8.67 22.30
N ALA A 144 1.08 9.74 21.53
CA ALA A 144 1.20 9.71 20.08
C ALA A 144 2.65 10.00 19.66
N PHE A 145 3.20 9.10 18.86
CA PHE A 145 4.59 9.11 18.41
C PHE A 145 4.64 9.03 16.88
N LEU A 146 5.57 9.76 16.28
CA LEU A 146 5.72 9.81 14.83
C LEU A 146 7.16 10.10 14.41
N ASP A 147 7.53 9.59 13.24
CA ASP A 147 8.71 10.06 12.53
C ASP A 147 8.42 11.41 11.89
N ARG A 148 9.09 12.48 12.35
CA ARG A 148 8.83 13.87 11.91
C ARG A 148 9.06 14.12 10.42
N ASP A 149 9.87 13.29 9.78
CA ASP A 149 10.15 13.36 8.34
C ASP A 149 9.23 12.44 7.51
N SER A 150 8.22 11.82 8.14
CA SER A 150 7.31 10.90 7.45
C SER A 150 6.25 11.64 6.63
N GLY A 151 5.94 11.09 5.45
CA GLY A 151 4.97 11.69 4.53
C GLY A 151 3.51 11.51 4.94
N CYS A 152 3.26 10.82 6.05
CA CYS A 152 1.94 10.49 6.60
C CYS A 152 1.66 11.22 7.92
N ALA A 153 2.66 11.91 8.47
CA ALA A 153 2.50 12.80 9.59
C ALA A 153 2.16 14.20 9.08
N ASN A 154 1.15 14.83 9.66
CA ASN A 154 1.04 16.28 9.50
C ASN A 154 2.18 16.90 10.33
N PRO A 155 3.04 17.77 9.76
CA PRO A 155 4.12 18.42 10.52
C PRO A 155 3.60 19.23 11.72
N ASP A 156 2.32 19.59 11.73
CA ASP A 156 1.65 20.27 12.83
C ASP A 156 1.01 19.31 13.87
N ASP A 157 1.10 17.99 13.67
CA ASP A 157 0.59 17.02 14.64
C ASP A 157 1.41 17.08 15.94
N PRO A 158 0.76 17.07 17.12
CA PRO A 158 1.43 17.30 18.41
C PRO A 158 2.27 16.13 18.90
N GLY A 159 2.49 15.09 18.09
CA GLY A 159 3.12 13.87 18.57
C GLY A 159 4.64 14.00 18.77
N LEU A 160 5.17 13.06 19.56
CA LEU A 160 6.54 13.05 20.02
C LEU A 160 7.42 12.20 19.08
N PRO A 161 8.74 12.43 19.04
CA PRO A 161 9.64 11.44 18.46
C PRO A 161 9.57 10.13 19.27
N PHE A 162 9.78 8.99 18.61
CA PHE A 162 9.84 7.69 19.29
C PHE A 162 10.94 7.68 20.36
N ASP A 163 10.56 7.31 21.59
CA ASP A 163 11.49 6.99 22.67
C ASP A 163 11.72 5.47 22.77
N ALA A 164 12.62 5.04 23.65
CA ALA A 164 12.97 3.63 23.77
C ALA A 164 11.79 2.73 24.15
N GLU A 165 10.84 3.24 24.94
CA GLU A 165 9.66 2.50 25.34
C GLU A 165 8.68 2.34 24.17
N SER A 166 8.42 3.42 23.44
CA SER A 166 7.56 3.43 22.26
C SER A 166 8.15 2.65 21.10
N GLU A 167 9.48 2.64 20.94
CA GLU A 167 10.17 1.75 20.01
C GLU A 167 9.92 0.28 20.39
N GLY A 168 10.11 -0.08 21.67
CA GLY A 168 9.84 -1.44 22.15
C GLY A 168 8.38 -1.86 21.94
N ALA A 169 7.43 -0.98 22.23
CA ALA A 169 6.01 -1.23 22.01
C ALA A 169 5.65 -1.35 20.52
N PHE A 170 6.23 -0.50 19.67
CA PHE A 170 6.07 -0.58 18.22
C PHE A 170 6.59 -1.91 17.68
N THR A 171 7.80 -2.32 18.11
CA THR A 171 8.40 -3.60 17.72
C THR A 171 7.55 -4.78 18.16
N ARG A 172 6.94 -4.74 19.36
CA ARG A 172 6.00 -5.80 19.78
C ARG A 172 4.82 -5.97 18.81
N VAL A 173 4.28 -4.86 18.28
CA VAL A 173 3.20 -4.92 17.29
C VAL A 173 3.71 -5.42 15.94
N SER A 174 4.87 -4.92 15.47
CA SER A 174 5.44 -5.37 14.20
C SER A 174 5.78 -6.87 14.22
N ASP A 175 6.35 -7.35 15.32
CA ASP A 175 6.70 -8.76 15.50
C ASP A 175 5.43 -9.61 15.51
N ALA A 176 4.36 -9.18 16.19
CA ALA A 176 3.09 -9.90 16.19
C ALA A 176 2.47 -9.99 14.78
N ILE A 177 2.56 -8.92 13.99
CA ILE A 177 2.12 -8.91 12.58
C ILE A 177 2.99 -9.85 11.75
N GLU A 178 4.31 -9.85 11.93
CA GLU A 178 5.21 -10.73 11.20
C GLU A 178 4.94 -12.21 11.52
N HIS A 179 4.71 -12.54 12.79
CA HIS A 179 4.42 -13.91 13.23
C HIS A 179 3.05 -14.40 12.76
N SER A 180 2.06 -13.51 12.66
CA SER A 180 0.72 -13.86 12.16
C SER A 180 0.73 -14.20 10.68
N GLY A 181 1.71 -13.73 9.91
CA GLY A 181 1.77 -13.91 8.46
C GLY A 181 0.73 -13.08 7.70
N VAL A 182 -0.18 -12.38 8.40
CA VAL A 182 -1.16 -11.49 7.79
C VAL A 182 -0.47 -10.16 7.49
N ASN A 183 -0.46 -9.76 6.22
CA ASN A 183 0.33 -8.62 5.72
C ASN A 183 -0.27 -7.26 6.13
N VAL A 184 -0.40 -6.98 7.42
CA VAL A 184 -0.93 -5.72 7.97
C VAL A 184 0.15 -4.65 7.93
N HIS A 185 -0.19 -3.44 7.47
CA HIS A 185 0.71 -2.29 7.51
C HIS A 185 0.17 -1.12 8.34
N ARG A 186 -1.12 -1.17 8.69
CA ARG A 186 -1.77 -0.14 9.47
C ARG A 186 -2.87 -0.73 10.35
N ILE A 187 -2.92 -0.30 11.61
CA ILE A 187 -3.98 -0.64 12.56
C ILE A 187 -4.58 0.66 13.08
N GLU A 188 -5.90 0.83 13.01
CA GLU A 188 -6.57 2.03 13.50
C GLU A 188 -7.85 1.70 14.25
N LYS A 189 -8.03 2.35 15.41
CA LYS A 189 -9.26 2.25 16.19
C LYS A 189 -10.16 3.45 15.90
N GLY A 190 -11.34 3.21 15.33
CA GLY A 190 -12.33 4.25 15.02
C GLY A 190 -12.04 5.11 13.78
N GLY A 191 -10.89 4.94 13.12
CA GLY A 191 -10.51 5.74 11.95
C GLY A 191 -11.26 5.39 10.67
N TRP A 192 -11.57 4.10 10.46
CA TRP A 192 -12.15 3.59 9.21
C TRP A 192 -13.49 2.88 9.39
N GLY A 193 -14.03 2.91 10.60
CA GLY A 193 -15.27 2.23 10.95
C GLY A 193 -15.37 2.02 12.46
N PRO A 194 -16.43 1.36 12.93
CA PRO A 194 -16.49 0.91 14.31
C PRO A 194 -15.37 -0.11 14.59
N GLY A 195 -14.86 -0.11 15.83
CA GLY A 195 -13.87 -1.10 16.27
C GLY A 195 -12.43 -0.81 15.86
N THR A 196 -11.64 -1.88 15.72
CA THR A 196 -10.22 -1.85 15.35
C THR A 196 -10.03 -2.42 13.95
N SER A 197 -9.53 -1.62 13.02
CA SER A 197 -9.30 -1.99 11.62
C SER A 197 -7.84 -2.35 11.36
N PHE A 198 -7.59 -3.44 10.63
CA PHE A 198 -6.28 -3.98 10.26
C PHE A 198 -6.12 -3.93 8.74
N HIS A 199 -5.41 -2.92 8.25
CA HIS A 199 -5.24 -2.64 6.83
C HIS A 199 -4.16 -3.50 6.20
N LEU A 200 -4.53 -4.17 5.12
CA LEU A 200 -3.68 -5.10 4.42
C LEU A 200 -2.82 -4.36 3.40
N ARG A 201 -1.53 -4.66 3.38
CA ARG A 201 -0.57 -4.13 2.40
C ARG A 201 -0.83 -4.66 0.99
N ASP A 202 -1.61 -5.74 0.89
CA ASP A 202 -2.09 -6.26 -0.39
C ASP A 202 -3.02 -5.28 -1.10
N SER A 203 -3.54 -4.25 -0.41
CA SER A 203 -4.39 -3.21 -0.99
C SER A 203 -3.85 -2.74 -2.33
N SER A 204 -4.74 -2.74 -3.32
CA SER A 204 -4.40 -2.40 -4.69
C SER A 204 -4.63 -0.91 -4.93
N TRP A 205 -4.07 -0.39 -6.02
CA TRP A 205 -4.32 0.99 -6.49
C TRP A 205 -5.81 1.38 -6.66
N ARG A 206 -6.72 0.40 -6.60
CA ARG A 206 -8.16 0.58 -6.76
C ARG A 206 -8.97 0.23 -5.53
N TRP A 207 -8.43 -0.60 -4.64
CA TRP A 207 -9.19 -1.19 -3.52
C TRP A 207 -8.33 -1.30 -2.29
N ASN A 208 -8.87 -0.78 -1.18
CA ASN A 208 -8.39 -1.03 0.16
C ASN A 208 -9.06 -2.28 0.74
N TRP A 209 -8.23 -3.15 1.32
CA TRP A 209 -8.68 -4.33 2.06
C TRP A 209 -8.28 -4.24 3.52
N TYR A 210 -9.22 -4.50 4.41
CA TYR A 210 -8.95 -4.51 5.84
C TYR A 210 -9.90 -5.42 6.60
N TYR A 211 -9.38 -6.09 7.62
CA TYR A 211 -10.22 -6.74 8.64
C TYR A 211 -10.63 -5.72 9.68
N SER A 212 -11.80 -5.87 10.30
CA SER A 212 -12.25 -5.03 11.41
C SER A 212 -12.80 -5.91 12.53
N TYR A 213 -12.22 -5.76 13.72
CA TYR A 213 -12.71 -6.35 14.94
C TYR A 213 -13.66 -5.37 15.62
N VAL A 214 -14.94 -5.74 15.71
CA VAL A 214 -16.04 -4.93 16.22
C VAL A 214 -16.67 -5.65 17.41
N PRO A 215 -16.16 -5.43 18.65
CA PRO A 215 -16.65 -6.10 19.84
C PRO A 215 -18.16 -5.96 20.03
N GLY A 216 -18.84 -7.07 20.31
CA GLY A 216 -20.29 -7.08 20.53
C GLY A 216 -21.09 -7.02 19.23
N THR A 217 -20.54 -7.54 18.14
CA THR A 217 -21.28 -7.78 16.91
C THR A 217 -22.47 -8.70 17.21
N PRO A 218 -23.71 -8.33 16.84
CA PRO A 218 -24.88 -9.16 17.10
C PRO A 218 -24.79 -10.53 16.43
N ALA A 219 -25.32 -11.57 17.07
CA ALA A 219 -25.33 -12.93 16.51
C ALA A 219 -26.18 -13.04 15.23
N ASP A 220 -27.10 -12.09 15.00
CA ASP A 220 -27.93 -11.94 13.81
C ASP A 220 -27.40 -10.86 12.85
N ALA A 221 -26.12 -10.50 12.97
CA ALA A 221 -25.47 -9.59 12.03
C ALA A 221 -25.62 -10.11 10.59
N PRO A 222 -25.90 -9.21 9.62
CA PRO A 222 -26.04 -9.61 8.23
C PRO A 222 -24.70 -10.14 7.69
N GLU A 223 -24.77 -11.16 6.83
CA GLU A 223 -23.59 -11.73 6.18
C GLU A 223 -22.81 -10.69 5.36
N GLU A 224 -23.53 -9.75 4.74
CA GLU A 224 -22.95 -8.65 3.97
C GLU A 224 -23.67 -7.31 4.26
N VAL A 225 -22.88 -6.24 4.33
CA VAL A 225 -23.34 -4.86 4.40
C VAL A 225 -22.72 -4.06 3.27
N ARG A 226 -23.54 -3.31 2.54
CA ARG A 226 -23.09 -2.38 1.50
C ARG A 226 -23.43 -0.96 1.90
N THR A 227 -22.45 -0.07 1.84
CA THR A 227 -22.61 1.34 2.23
C THR A 227 -22.02 2.23 1.15
N GLU A 228 -22.78 3.23 0.69
CA GLU A 228 -22.29 4.25 -0.23
C GLU A 228 -21.41 5.25 0.55
N THR A 229 -20.18 5.46 0.08
CA THR A 229 -19.22 6.40 0.66
C THR A 229 -18.86 7.49 -0.35
N GLY A 230 -18.08 8.50 0.05
CA GLY A 230 -17.54 9.49 -0.89
C GLY A 230 -16.61 8.90 -1.96
N LEU A 231 -16.09 7.70 -1.75
CA LEU A 231 -15.18 6.98 -2.64
C LEU A 231 -15.92 5.93 -3.50
N GLY A 232 -17.19 5.67 -3.22
CA GLY A 232 -18.02 4.64 -3.85
C GLY A 232 -18.55 3.61 -2.84
N VAL A 233 -18.99 2.45 -3.33
CA VAL A 233 -19.59 1.40 -2.48
C VAL A 233 -18.51 0.68 -1.67
N ARG A 234 -18.60 0.77 -0.35
CA ARG A 234 -17.91 -0.07 0.61
C ARG A 234 -18.72 -1.36 0.82
N LEU A 235 -18.06 -2.51 0.72
CA LEU A 235 -18.62 -3.83 1.03
C LEU A 235 -17.97 -4.36 2.31
N GLN A 236 -18.78 -4.78 3.27
CA GLN A 236 -18.35 -5.45 4.48
C GLN A 236 -18.95 -6.85 4.52
N VAL A 237 -18.13 -7.86 4.77
CA VAL A 237 -18.53 -9.27 4.86
C VAL A 237 -18.28 -9.73 6.29
N HIS A 238 -19.30 -10.28 6.95
CA HIS A 238 -19.14 -10.86 8.28
C HIS A 238 -18.29 -12.12 8.19
N VAL A 239 -17.17 -12.16 8.92
CA VAL A 239 -16.27 -13.31 8.94
C VAL A 239 -16.70 -14.27 10.03
N SER A 240 -16.49 -13.93 11.29
CA SER A 240 -16.83 -14.80 12.41
C SER A 240 -16.84 -14.00 13.69
N GLY A 241 -17.77 -14.29 14.61
CA GLY A 241 -17.84 -13.58 15.88
C GLY A 241 -17.94 -12.07 15.68
N ASP A 242 -16.91 -11.35 16.14
CA ASP A 242 -16.80 -9.89 16.05
C ASP A 242 -16.02 -9.40 14.82
N TRP A 243 -15.61 -10.29 13.91
CA TRP A 243 -14.75 -9.97 12.77
C TRP A 243 -15.49 -9.74 11.47
N TRP A 244 -15.06 -8.70 10.76
CA TRP A 244 -15.56 -8.30 9.45
C TRP A 244 -14.40 -8.13 8.48
N PHE A 245 -14.60 -8.49 7.21
CA PHE A 245 -13.69 -8.16 6.12
C PHE A 245 -14.30 -7.04 5.29
N THR A 246 -13.55 -5.96 5.07
CA THR A 246 -14.02 -4.79 4.33
C THR A 246 -13.22 -4.60 3.05
N VAL A 247 -13.95 -4.30 1.98
CA VAL A 247 -13.42 -3.85 0.69
C VAL A 247 -13.99 -2.46 0.39
N GLU A 248 -13.12 -1.51 0.11
CA GLU A 248 -13.50 -0.13 -0.19
C GLU A 248 -12.66 0.40 -1.36
N PRO A 249 -13.21 1.25 -2.24
CA PRO A 249 -12.41 1.93 -3.25
C PRO A 249 -11.24 2.71 -2.63
N ASP A 250 -10.10 2.70 -3.33
CA ASP A 250 -8.93 3.53 -2.98
C ASP A 250 -9.13 4.99 -3.44
N ASP A 251 -8.47 5.93 -2.75
CA ASP A 251 -8.67 7.39 -2.91
C ASP A 251 -7.86 8.07 -4.04
#